data_AF-A0A1S8XKE3-F1
#
_entry.id   AF-A0A1S8XKE3-F1
#
_cell.length_a   1.000
_cell.length_b   1.000
_cell.length_c   1.000
_cell.angle_alpha   90.00
_cell.angle_beta   90.00
_cell.angle_gamma   90.00
#
_symmetry.space_group_name_H-M   'P 1'
#
loop_
_entity.id
_entity.type
_entity.pdbx_description
1 polymer ?
#
loop_
_entity_poly.entity_id
_entity_poly.type
_entity_poly.pdbx_seq_one_letter_code
_entity_poly.pdbx_strand_id
1 'polypeptide(L)'
;MVTLTYPGDWLTVAPDGKTAKRHLQALRKRYVKAWGEDVTAVWKLEFQRRGAPHFHLLMVPPHGLSRTPGARARSSAWVGAGQPFRQWLSAVWADIVGHPDPVERERHQLAGTGVDFAEGLRVTDPKRVAVYFTKHGSFAAKEYQNCVPAAWQEPGKGPGRFWGYWKLERVTVAVEVTHDQADRVARIIRRWARAQGTTRQVTVTRTKGGAIRSELAEVQGLAGAQTVACRKPTRRTVRRRVRRLASGRGFVSVNNGQTFAMSLSRALSIWEQSVSQ
;
A
#
# COMPACT_ATOMS: atom_id res chain seq x y z
N MET A 1 -2.45 -4.71 12.34
CA MET A 1 -1.36 -4.91 11.36
C MET A 1 -0.46 -6.01 11.88
N VAL A 2 -0.28 -7.07 11.10
CA VAL A 2 0.71 -8.12 11.36
C VAL A 2 1.96 -7.83 10.54
N THR A 3 3.12 -8.06 11.10
CA THR A 3 4.40 -7.70 10.54
C THR A 3 5.35 -8.88 10.64
N LEU A 4 6.01 -9.26 9.55
CA LEU A 4 6.88 -10.43 9.44
C LEU A 4 8.23 -10.03 8.85
N THR A 5 9.31 -10.13 9.61
CA THR A 5 10.67 -9.82 9.17
C THR A 5 11.58 -11.04 9.25
N TYR A 6 12.85 -10.87 8.91
CA TYR A 6 13.85 -11.92 8.82
C TYR A 6 14.94 -11.72 9.89
N PRO A 7 15.76 -12.74 10.19
CA PRO A 7 16.91 -12.65 11.11
C PRO A 7 17.93 -11.57 10.72
N GLY A 8 18.97 -11.39 11.53
CA GLY A 8 20.09 -10.51 11.23
C GLY A 8 20.72 -10.88 9.89
N ASP A 9 21.13 -12.14 9.78
CA ASP A 9 21.66 -12.76 8.56
C ASP A 9 20.54 -13.26 7.64
N TRP A 10 19.72 -12.33 7.18
CA TRP A 10 18.54 -12.66 6.39
C TRP A 10 18.85 -13.26 5.00
N LEU A 11 20.01 -12.99 4.41
CA LEU A 11 20.36 -13.47 3.07
C LEU A 11 20.54 -14.98 3.03
N THR A 12 21.04 -15.57 4.12
CA THR A 12 21.19 -17.02 4.29
C THR A 12 19.86 -17.77 4.13
N VAL A 13 18.76 -17.16 4.56
CA VAL A 13 17.42 -17.77 4.56
C VAL A 13 16.50 -17.22 3.46
N ALA A 14 16.78 -16.03 2.92
CA ALA A 14 15.99 -15.40 1.87
C ALA A 14 16.88 -14.77 0.78
N PRO A 15 17.63 -15.60 0.03
CA PRO A 15 18.55 -15.11 -1.00
C PRO A 15 17.85 -14.46 -2.20
N ASP A 16 16.56 -14.74 -2.39
CA ASP A 16 15.75 -14.19 -3.47
C ASP A 16 14.28 -13.96 -3.06
N GLY A 17 13.57 -13.18 -3.88
CA GLY A 17 12.16 -12.90 -3.68
C GLY A 17 11.29 -14.15 -3.76
N LYS A 18 11.65 -15.15 -4.57
CA LYS A 18 10.91 -16.42 -4.70
C LYS A 18 10.87 -17.15 -3.37
N THR A 19 11.99 -17.23 -2.67
CA THR A 19 12.16 -17.84 -1.35
C THR A 19 11.31 -17.11 -0.32
N ALA A 20 11.38 -15.77 -0.28
CA ALA A 20 10.57 -14.99 0.63
C ALA A 20 9.06 -15.18 0.40
N LYS A 21 8.61 -15.30 -0.85
CA LYS A 21 7.19 -15.62 -1.16
C LYS A 21 6.82 -17.05 -0.80
N ARG A 22 7.74 -18.03 -0.95
CA ARG A 22 7.50 -19.41 -0.49
C ARG A 22 7.27 -19.45 1.03
N HIS A 23 8.05 -18.70 1.81
CA HIS A 23 7.85 -18.58 3.25
C HIS A 23 6.47 -17.99 3.59
N LEU A 24 6.09 -16.90 2.93
CA LEU A 24 4.78 -16.28 3.12
C LEU A 24 3.63 -17.25 2.78
N GLN A 25 3.77 -18.04 1.70
CA GLN A 25 2.78 -19.05 1.33
C GLN A 25 2.75 -20.23 2.32
N ALA A 26 3.90 -20.64 2.86
CA ALA A 26 3.98 -21.65 3.91
C ALA A 26 3.26 -21.19 5.18
N LEU A 27 3.41 -19.91 5.56
CA LEU A 27 2.71 -19.32 6.69
C LEU A 27 1.19 -19.41 6.49
N ARG A 28 0.68 -19.01 5.32
CA ARG A 28 -0.76 -19.11 5.01
C ARG A 28 -1.26 -20.56 5.10
N LYS A 29 -0.51 -21.53 4.57
CA LYS A 29 -0.88 -22.96 4.67
C LYS A 29 -0.91 -23.44 6.12
N ARG A 30 0.02 -22.98 6.96
CA ARG A 30 0.03 -23.34 8.39
C ARG A 30 -1.09 -22.64 9.14
N TYR A 31 -1.42 -21.40 8.80
CA TYR A 31 -2.58 -20.69 9.35
C TYR A 31 -3.89 -21.47 9.10
N VAL A 32 -4.14 -21.90 7.86
CA VAL A 32 -5.33 -22.69 7.51
C VAL A 32 -5.48 -23.92 8.40
N LYS A 33 -4.38 -24.61 8.68
CA LYS A 33 -4.38 -25.80 9.53
C LYS A 33 -4.61 -25.46 11.01
N ALA A 34 -3.99 -24.38 11.48
CA ALA A 34 -4.04 -23.95 12.88
C ALA A 34 -5.42 -23.38 13.27
N TRP A 35 -6.10 -22.71 12.34
CA TRP A 35 -7.34 -21.97 12.65
C TRP A 35 -8.58 -22.52 11.95
N GLY A 36 -8.40 -23.35 10.92
CA GLY A 36 -9.51 -23.97 10.18
C GLY A 36 -10.19 -23.04 9.18
N GLU A 37 -9.66 -21.85 8.98
CA GLU A 37 -10.11 -20.87 7.99
C GLU A 37 -8.89 -20.31 7.23
N ASP A 38 -9.14 -19.75 6.06
CA ASP A 38 -8.08 -19.12 5.27
C ASP A 38 -7.85 -17.67 5.67
N VAL A 39 -6.64 -17.18 5.40
CA VAL A 39 -6.27 -15.81 5.75
C VAL A 39 -6.98 -14.84 4.81
N THR A 40 -7.79 -13.95 5.39
CA THR A 40 -8.29 -12.75 4.71
C THR A 40 -7.36 -11.58 5.00
N ALA A 41 -6.57 -11.18 4.01
CA ALA A 41 -5.57 -10.12 4.21
C ALA A 41 -5.25 -9.35 2.93
N VAL A 42 -4.90 -8.08 3.10
CA VAL A 42 -4.05 -7.34 2.15
C VAL A 42 -2.63 -7.39 2.68
N TRP A 43 -1.66 -7.70 1.83
CA TRP A 43 -0.26 -7.74 2.21
C TRP A 43 0.62 -6.87 1.32
N LYS A 44 1.70 -6.35 1.91
CA LYS A 44 2.73 -5.58 1.23
C LYS A 44 4.12 -6.03 1.68
N LEU A 45 5.01 -6.14 0.71
CA LEU A 45 6.44 -6.31 0.88
C LEU A 45 7.09 -4.93 0.91
N GLU A 46 7.91 -4.72 1.92
CA GLU A 46 8.82 -3.60 2.08
C GLU A 46 10.21 -4.14 2.47
N PHE A 47 11.23 -3.28 2.41
CA PHE A 47 12.58 -3.60 2.85
C PHE A 47 12.96 -2.75 4.06
N GLN A 48 13.60 -3.37 5.05
CA GLN A 48 14.22 -2.64 6.15
C GLN A 48 15.46 -1.88 5.65
N ARG A 49 16.01 -0.95 6.45
CA ARG A 49 17.24 -0.21 6.08
C ARG A 49 18.42 -1.15 5.78
N ARG A 50 18.49 -2.28 6.48
CA ARG A 50 19.47 -3.35 6.25
C ARG A 50 19.19 -4.23 5.02
N GLY A 51 18.19 -3.91 4.22
CA GLY A 51 17.78 -4.67 3.03
C GLY A 51 16.90 -5.90 3.30
N ALA A 52 16.71 -6.30 4.56
CA ALA A 52 15.89 -7.47 4.89
C ALA A 52 14.43 -7.28 4.43
N PRO A 53 13.83 -8.28 3.76
CA PRO A 53 12.43 -8.22 3.38
C PRO A 53 11.52 -8.17 4.60
N HIS A 54 10.38 -7.51 4.45
CA HIS A 54 9.45 -7.23 5.53
C HIS A 54 8.02 -7.26 4.98
N PHE A 55 7.19 -8.15 5.51
CA PHE A 55 5.79 -8.24 5.10
C PHE A 55 4.87 -7.58 6.11
N HIS A 56 4.05 -6.66 5.65
CA HIS A 56 2.92 -6.10 6.38
C HIS A 56 1.63 -6.76 5.90
N LEU A 57 0.91 -7.41 6.80
CA LEU A 57 -0.37 -8.07 6.57
C LEU A 57 -1.44 -7.30 7.35
N LEU A 58 -2.33 -6.61 6.64
CA LEU A 58 -3.55 -6.10 7.23
C LEU A 58 -4.57 -7.23 7.24
N MET A 59 -4.82 -7.77 8.42
CA MET A 59 -5.78 -8.83 8.69
C MET A 59 -6.38 -8.64 10.08
N VAL A 60 -7.45 -9.38 10.35
CA VAL A 60 -7.97 -9.60 11.71
C VAL A 60 -7.29 -10.84 12.27
N PRO A 61 -6.45 -10.73 13.32
CA PRO A 61 -5.90 -11.89 13.99
C PRO A 61 -7.03 -12.79 14.54
N PRO A 62 -6.93 -14.11 14.42
CA PRO A 62 -7.88 -15.03 15.02
C PRO A 62 -7.81 -14.94 16.54
N HIS A 63 -8.94 -15.23 17.18
CA HIS A 63 -9.07 -15.28 18.63
C HIS A 63 -8.90 -16.71 19.16
N GLY A 64 -8.57 -16.84 20.44
CA GLY A 64 -8.40 -18.14 21.10
C GLY A 64 -7.06 -18.81 20.82
N LEU A 65 -7.05 -20.13 20.97
CA LEU A 65 -5.86 -20.98 20.84
C LEU A 65 -5.87 -21.68 19.47
N SER A 66 -4.69 -21.81 18.89
CA SER A 66 -4.52 -22.62 17.68
C SER A 66 -4.83 -24.09 17.95
N ARG A 67 -5.35 -24.78 16.93
CA ARG A 67 -5.69 -26.20 17.02
C ARG A 67 -4.48 -27.06 17.36
N THR A 68 -4.69 -28.04 18.22
CA THR A 68 -3.72 -29.10 18.48
C THR A 68 -3.85 -30.17 17.39
N PRO A 69 -2.76 -30.50 16.67
CA PRO A 69 -2.78 -31.59 15.70
C PRO A 69 -3.02 -32.95 16.35
N GLY A 70 -3.54 -33.92 15.58
CA GLY A 70 -3.63 -35.31 16.02
C GLY A 70 -2.26 -36.00 16.09
N ALA A 71 -2.19 -37.12 16.80
CA ALA A 71 -0.94 -37.86 17.06
C ALA A 71 -0.12 -38.22 15.82
N ARG A 72 -0.76 -38.42 14.65
CA ARG A 72 -0.10 -38.76 13.38
C ARG A 72 0.33 -37.53 12.57
N ALA A 73 0.19 -36.32 13.09
CA ALA A 73 0.57 -35.11 12.39
C ALA A 73 2.09 -34.95 12.31
N ARG A 74 2.58 -34.40 11.20
CA ARG A 74 4.00 -34.06 11.02
C ARG A 74 4.47 -33.08 12.10
N SER A 75 5.73 -33.19 12.53
CA SER A 75 6.36 -32.32 13.54
C SER A 75 6.10 -30.82 13.29
N SER A 76 6.20 -30.36 12.04
CA SER A 76 5.93 -28.96 11.65
C SER A 76 4.52 -28.47 12.01
N ALA A 77 3.55 -29.37 12.17
CA ALA A 77 2.18 -29.02 12.55
C ALA A 77 2.06 -28.74 14.06
N TRP A 78 2.94 -29.32 14.87
CA TRP A 78 2.98 -29.13 16.32
C TRP A 78 3.63 -27.80 16.72
N VAL A 79 4.39 -27.17 15.82
CA VAL A 79 5.00 -25.87 16.06
C VAL A 79 3.92 -24.82 16.35
N GLY A 80 3.94 -24.28 17.57
CA GLY A 80 2.99 -23.28 18.04
C GLY A 80 1.59 -23.81 18.34
N ALA A 81 1.34 -25.12 18.26
CA ALA A 81 0.03 -25.70 18.54
C ALA A 81 -0.46 -25.38 19.97
N GLY A 82 -1.77 -25.13 20.12
CA GLY A 82 -2.36 -24.76 21.40
C GLY A 82 -2.00 -23.35 21.88
N GLN A 83 -1.23 -22.58 21.11
CA GLN A 83 -0.81 -21.23 21.52
C GLN A 83 -1.77 -20.14 21.01
N PRO A 84 -1.89 -19.01 21.73
CA PRO A 84 -2.49 -17.79 21.23
C PRO A 84 -1.78 -17.27 19.97
N PHE A 85 -2.50 -16.52 19.12
CA PHE A 85 -2.02 -16.10 17.80
C PHE A 85 -0.63 -15.47 17.78
N ARG A 86 -0.28 -14.59 18.73
CA ARG A 86 1.04 -13.93 18.76
C ARG A 86 2.18 -14.92 18.94
N GLN A 87 2.02 -15.85 19.87
CA GLN A 87 3.03 -16.87 20.20
C GLN A 87 3.10 -17.92 19.08
N TRP A 88 1.94 -18.35 18.57
CA TRP A 88 1.85 -19.20 17.38
C TRP A 88 2.59 -18.57 16.20
N LEU A 89 2.33 -17.30 15.91
CA LEU A 89 2.91 -16.58 14.78
C LEU A 89 4.44 -16.49 14.89
N SER A 90 4.94 -16.12 16.07
CA SER A 90 6.37 -16.04 16.36
C SER A 90 7.07 -17.39 16.14
N ALA A 91 6.57 -18.47 16.75
CA ALA A 91 7.14 -19.80 16.64
C ALA A 91 7.08 -20.34 15.19
N VAL A 92 5.92 -20.21 14.54
CA VAL A 92 5.71 -20.72 13.18
C VAL A 92 6.53 -19.93 12.16
N TRP A 93 6.64 -18.62 12.31
CA TRP A 93 7.43 -17.81 11.39
C TRP A 93 8.93 -18.12 11.50
N ALA A 94 9.46 -18.25 12.73
CA ALA A 94 10.83 -18.67 12.95
C ALA A 94 11.12 -20.08 12.39
N ASP A 95 10.18 -21.01 12.53
CA ASP A 95 10.32 -22.36 11.97
C ASP A 95 10.23 -22.39 10.44
N ILE A 96 9.39 -21.56 9.83
CA ILE A 96 9.33 -21.44 8.36
C ILE A 96 10.62 -20.85 7.79
N VAL A 97 11.13 -19.79 8.43
CA VAL A 97 12.36 -19.12 7.99
C VAL A 97 13.57 -20.02 8.23
N GLY A 98 13.59 -20.75 9.34
CA GLY A 98 14.47 -21.90 9.54
C GLY A 98 15.96 -21.57 9.43
N HIS A 99 16.41 -20.51 10.12
CA HIS A 99 17.83 -20.15 10.11
C HIS A 99 18.70 -21.30 10.64
N PRO A 100 19.81 -21.66 9.95
CA PRO A 100 20.64 -22.80 10.34
C PRO A 100 21.41 -22.55 11.65
N ASP A 101 21.82 -21.31 11.92
CA ASP A 101 22.37 -20.93 13.23
C ASP A 101 21.24 -20.85 14.28
N PRO A 102 21.30 -21.66 15.36
CA PRO A 102 20.31 -21.66 16.43
C PRO A 102 20.19 -20.31 17.16
N VAL A 103 21.27 -19.54 17.28
CA VAL A 103 21.26 -18.24 17.97
C VAL A 103 20.48 -17.21 17.15
N GLU A 104 20.74 -17.14 15.85
CA GLU A 104 19.96 -16.28 14.95
C GLU A 104 18.49 -16.72 14.87
N ARG A 105 18.22 -18.03 14.92
CA ARG A 105 16.86 -18.58 14.97
C ARG A 105 16.12 -18.16 16.24
N GLU A 106 16.76 -18.24 17.41
CA GLU A 106 16.16 -17.82 18.69
C GLU A 106 15.85 -16.32 18.70
N ARG A 107 16.81 -15.49 18.30
CA ARG A 107 16.62 -14.04 18.16
C ARG A 107 15.47 -13.71 17.20
N HIS A 108 15.39 -14.43 16.09
CA HIS A 108 14.32 -14.27 15.11
C HIS A 108 12.95 -14.70 15.67
N GLN A 109 12.88 -15.74 16.49
CA GLN A 109 11.63 -16.10 17.15
C GLN A 109 11.15 -14.96 18.06
N LEU A 110 12.04 -14.34 18.82
CA LEU A 110 11.69 -13.24 19.74
C LEU A 110 11.27 -11.96 19.02
N ALA A 111 11.95 -11.59 17.93
CA ALA A 111 11.82 -10.26 17.31
C ALA A 111 11.33 -10.28 15.84
N GLY A 112 11.14 -11.45 15.25
CA GLY A 112 10.82 -11.63 13.83
C GLY A 112 9.39 -11.31 13.44
N THR A 113 8.50 -11.10 14.42
CA THR A 113 7.09 -10.83 14.18
C THR A 113 6.59 -9.68 15.05
N GLY A 114 5.59 -8.96 14.56
CA GLY A 114 4.91 -7.90 15.29
C GLY A 114 3.41 -7.91 15.02
N VAL A 115 2.60 -7.70 16.06
CA VAL A 115 1.15 -7.55 15.94
C VAL A 115 0.76 -6.22 16.59
N ASP A 116 0.36 -5.26 15.77
CA ASP A 116 -0.04 -3.92 16.18
C ASP A 116 -1.54 -3.71 15.92
N PHE A 117 -2.33 -3.72 17.00
CA PHE A 117 -3.76 -3.45 16.93
C PHE A 117 -4.06 -1.96 16.77
N ALA A 118 -3.26 -1.07 17.37
CA ALA A 118 -3.47 0.37 17.30
C ALA A 118 -3.30 0.88 15.86
N GLU A 119 -2.24 0.43 15.16
CA GLU A 119 -2.07 0.76 13.76
C GLU A 119 -3.18 0.14 12.92
N GLY A 120 -3.61 -1.09 13.21
CA GLY A 120 -4.78 -1.71 12.55
C GLY A 120 -6.07 -0.89 12.68
N LEU A 121 -6.35 -0.38 13.88
CA LEU A 121 -7.52 0.45 14.18
C LEU A 121 -7.47 1.84 13.55
N ARG A 122 -6.29 2.33 13.13
CA ARG A 122 -6.20 3.54 12.30
C ARG A 122 -6.68 3.30 10.86
N VAL A 123 -6.69 2.04 10.43
CA VAL A 123 -7.05 1.61 9.08
C VAL A 123 -8.49 1.06 9.02
N THR A 124 -9.43 1.73 9.68
CA THR A 124 -10.84 1.29 9.82
C THR A 124 -11.69 1.46 8.57
N ASP A 125 -11.25 2.22 7.57
CA ASP A 125 -11.99 2.43 6.34
C ASP A 125 -11.16 2.07 5.10
N PRO A 126 -11.80 1.57 4.01
CA PRO A 126 -11.10 1.12 2.80
C PRO A 126 -10.19 2.18 2.18
N LYS A 127 -10.52 3.46 2.32
CA LYS A 127 -9.71 4.56 1.78
C LYS A 127 -8.43 4.73 2.58
N ARG A 128 -8.47 4.63 3.91
CA ARG A 128 -7.27 4.61 4.77
C ARG A 128 -6.42 3.37 4.52
N VAL A 129 -7.05 2.21 4.28
CA VAL A 129 -6.32 1.00 3.83
C VAL A 129 -5.55 1.30 2.55
N ALA A 130 -6.24 1.83 1.54
CA ALA A 130 -5.60 2.21 0.30
C ALA A 130 -4.47 3.21 0.53
N VAL A 131 -4.66 4.28 1.32
CA VAL A 131 -3.61 5.27 1.61
C VAL A 131 -2.42 4.66 2.35
N TYR A 132 -2.65 3.80 3.33
CA TYR A 132 -1.60 3.13 4.09
C TYR A 132 -0.71 2.30 3.15
N PHE A 133 -1.32 1.46 2.32
CA PHE A 133 -0.59 0.59 1.40
C PHE A 133 0.01 1.35 0.20
N THR A 134 -0.67 2.39 -0.28
CA THR A 134 -0.22 3.24 -1.41
C THR A 134 0.67 4.41 -1.00
N LYS A 135 1.15 4.47 0.25
CA LYS A 135 2.01 5.54 0.79
C LYS A 135 3.29 5.84 -0.02
N HIS A 136 3.56 5.05 -1.06
CA HIS A 136 4.45 5.39 -2.17
C HIS A 136 4.28 6.85 -2.62
N GLY A 137 5.40 7.57 -2.68
CA GLY A 137 5.49 8.92 -3.29
C GLY A 137 5.07 10.10 -2.41
N SER A 138 4.60 9.89 -1.17
CA SER A 138 4.17 11.01 -0.31
C SER A 138 5.16 11.36 0.83
N PHE A 139 6.06 10.44 1.19
CA PHE A 139 7.00 10.64 2.30
C PHE A 139 8.41 10.16 1.91
N ALA A 140 9.26 11.09 1.46
CA ALA A 140 10.64 10.81 1.04
C ALA A 140 11.45 10.03 2.09
N ALA A 141 11.21 10.27 3.38
CA ALA A 141 11.91 9.62 4.48
C ALA A 141 11.75 8.09 4.56
N LYS A 142 10.74 7.51 3.86
CA LYS A 142 10.46 6.07 3.86
C LYS A 142 10.54 5.45 2.46
N GLU A 143 11.04 6.18 1.47
CA GLU A 143 11.10 5.70 0.09
C GLU A 143 11.98 4.44 -0.06
N TYR A 144 13.06 4.36 0.74
CA TYR A 144 13.98 3.22 0.81
C TYR A 144 13.28 1.88 1.03
N GLN A 145 12.11 1.86 1.67
CA GLN A 145 11.34 0.65 1.93
C GLN A 145 10.88 -0.05 0.65
N ASN A 146 10.94 0.62 -0.50
CA ASN A 146 10.56 0.08 -1.80
C ASN A 146 11.76 -0.17 -2.71
N CYS A 147 12.98 0.15 -2.23
CA CYS A 147 14.21 -0.11 -2.95
C CYS A 147 14.59 -1.59 -2.76
N VAL A 148 14.67 -2.31 -3.88
CA VAL A 148 15.09 -3.72 -3.87
C VAL A 148 16.58 -3.79 -3.49
N PRO A 149 16.99 -4.64 -2.53
CA PRO A 149 18.39 -4.80 -2.16
C PRO A 149 19.19 -5.36 -3.33
N ALA A 150 20.47 -4.98 -3.44
CA ALA A 150 21.34 -5.36 -4.55
C ALA A 150 21.33 -6.88 -4.84
N ALA A 151 21.35 -7.70 -3.78
CA ALA A 151 21.31 -9.17 -3.89
C ALA A 151 20.08 -9.72 -4.62
N TRP A 152 18.98 -8.97 -4.70
CA TRP A 152 17.75 -9.36 -5.40
C TRP A 152 17.58 -8.68 -6.75
N GLN A 153 18.53 -7.83 -7.20
CA GLN A 153 18.41 -7.13 -8.47
C GLN A 153 18.87 -7.98 -9.67
N GLU A 154 19.58 -9.07 -9.43
CA GLU A 154 19.97 -10.01 -10.48
C GLU A 154 18.73 -10.61 -11.18
N PRO A 155 18.82 -10.89 -12.50
CA PRO A 155 17.75 -11.53 -13.24
C PRO A 155 17.25 -12.81 -12.54
N GLY A 156 15.94 -12.89 -12.30
CA GLY A 156 15.29 -14.03 -11.65
C GLY A 156 15.29 -14.01 -10.10
N LYS A 157 16.06 -13.13 -9.45
CA LYS A 157 16.07 -13.00 -7.96
C LYS A 157 15.11 -11.95 -7.41
N GLY A 158 14.51 -11.15 -8.29
CA GLY A 158 13.65 -10.03 -7.94
C GLY A 158 12.49 -10.36 -6.98
N PRO A 159 11.93 -9.33 -6.33
CA PRO A 159 10.87 -9.48 -5.32
C PRO A 159 9.53 -9.97 -5.89
N GLY A 160 9.37 -9.96 -7.22
CA GLY A 160 8.09 -10.11 -7.89
C GLY A 160 7.12 -8.99 -7.47
N ARG A 161 5.87 -9.34 -7.18
CA ARG A 161 4.87 -8.36 -6.72
C ARG A 161 5.19 -7.84 -5.31
N PHE A 162 5.17 -6.51 -5.16
CA PHE A 162 5.31 -5.83 -3.88
C PHE A 162 4.04 -5.89 -3.01
N TRP A 163 2.90 -6.24 -3.58
CA TRP A 163 1.65 -6.34 -2.82
C TRP A 163 0.76 -7.45 -3.38
N GLY A 164 -0.23 -7.83 -2.59
CA GLY A 164 -1.27 -8.75 -2.99
C GLY A 164 -2.36 -8.84 -1.93
N TYR A 165 -3.32 -9.71 -2.18
CA TYR A 165 -4.42 -9.97 -1.27
C TYR A 165 -4.79 -11.46 -1.28
N TRP A 166 -5.42 -11.90 -0.21
CA TRP A 166 -5.97 -13.25 -0.05
C TRP A 166 -7.41 -13.16 0.42
N LYS A 167 -8.26 -14.05 -0.11
CA LYS A 167 -9.71 -14.12 0.18
C LYS A 167 -10.44 -12.77 0.02
N LEU A 168 -9.93 -11.91 -0.86
CA LEU A 168 -10.59 -10.69 -1.29
C LEU A 168 -10.90 -10.81 -2.78
N GLU A 169 -12.10 -10.37 -3.16
CA GLU A 169 -12.55 -10.37 -4.54
C GLU A 169 -12.72 -8.94 -5.01
N ARG A 170 -12.20 -8.66 -6.21
CA ARG A 170 -12.38 -7.36 -6.84
C ARG A 170 -13.72 -7.36 -7.56
N VAL A 171 -14.69 -6.66 -6.99
CA VAL A 171 -15.94 -6.36 -7.68
C VAL A 171 -15.73 -5.14 -8.58
N THR A 172 -15.87 -5.34 -9.89
CA THR A 172 -15.82 -4.24 -10.88
C THR A 172 -17.13 -4.25 -11.65
N VAL A 173 -17.81 -3.11 -11.69
CA VAL A 173 -19.02 -2.91 -12.47
C VAL A 173 -18.74 -1.80 -13.48
N ALA A 174 -18.91 -2.12 -14.76
CA ALA A 174 -18.91 -1.13 -15.82
C ALA A 174 -20.36 -0.73 -16.11
N VAL A 175 -20.59 0.57 -16.31
CA VAL A 175 -21.91 1.12 -16.63
C VAL A 175 -21.74 1.98 -17.87
N GLU A 176 -22.53 1.70 -18.90
CA GLU A 176 -22.63 2.56 -20.06
C GLU A 176 -23.45 3.80 -19.72
N VAL A 177 -22.95 4.95 -20.15
CA VAL A 177 -23.59 6.24 -19.93
C VAL A 177 -23.54 7.03 -21.22
N THR A 178 -24.56 7.84 -21.48
CA THR A 178 -24.53 8.80 -22.58
C THR A 178 -23.47 9.87 -22.34
N HIS A 179 -23.12 10.62 -23.38
CA HIS A 179 -22.17 11.73 -23.25
C HIS A 179 -22.64 12.75 -22.19
N ASP A 180 -23.91 13.16 -22.23
CA ASP A 180 -24.48 14.13 -21.30
C ASP A 180 -24.48 13.62 -19.85
N GLN A 181 -24.85 12.34 -19.65
CA GLN A 181 -24.76 11.69 -18.35
C GLN A 181 -23.33 11.68 -17.82
N ALA A 182 -22.35 11.30 -18.66
CA ALA A 182 -20.94 11.29 -18.28
C ALA A 182 -20.46 12.68 -17.84
N ASP A 183 -20.86 13.70 -18.58
CA ASP A 183 -20.50 15.09 -18.32
C ASP A 183 -21.10 15.61 -17.01
N ARG A 184 -22.35 15.23 -16.71
CA ARG A 184 -23.03 15.56 -15.46
C ARG A 184 -22.43 14.83 -14.27
N VAL A 185 -22.20 13.52 -14.41
CA VAL A 185 -21.51 12.68 -13.41
C VAL A 185 -20.16 13.30 -13.05
N ALA A 186 -19.35 13.63 -14.06
CA ALA A 186 -18.05 14.25 -13.85
C ALA A 186 -18.14 15.55 -13.04
N ARG A 187 -19.14 16.40 -13.30
CA ARG A 187 -19.37 17.65 -12.54
C ARG A 187 -19.78 17.37 -11.10
N ILE A 188 -20.67 16.40 -10.85
CA ILE A 188 -21.10 16.00 -9.51
C ILE A 188 -19.91 15.45 -8.71
N ILE A 189 -19.20 14.47 -9.27
CA ILE A 189 -18.04 13.85 -8.62
C ILE A 189 -16.96 14.91 -8.35
N ARG A 190 -16.71 15.83 -9.29
CA ARG A 190 -15.72 16.91 -9.09
C ARG A 190 -16.13 17.88 -7.98
N ARG A 191 -17.42 18.26 -7.89
CA ARG A 191 -17.93 19.10 -6.81
C ARG A 191 -17.81 18.40 -5.47
N TRP A 192 -18.26 17.15 -5.40
CA TRP A 192 -18.11 16.30 -4.22
C TRP A 192 -16.64 16.19 -3.78
N ALA A 193 -15.73 15.88 -4.70
CA ALA A 193 -14.30 15.74 -4.42
C ALA A 193 -13.65 17.04 -3.93
N ARG A 194 -14.10 18.20 -4.45
CA ARG A 194 -13.65 19.52 -3.96
C ARG A 194 -14.16 19.80 -2.55
N ALA A 195 -15.39 19.40 -2.24
CA ALA A 195 -15.99 19.56 -0.91
C ALA A 195 -15.25 18.74 0.17
N GLN A 196 -14.59 17.64 -0.21
CA GLN A 196 -13.74 16.86 0.71
C GLN A 196 -12.49 17.61 1.21
N GLY A 197 -12.20 18.82 0.71
CA GLY A 197 -11.12 19.68 1.21
C GLY A 197 -9.71 19.11 1.09
N THR A 198 -9.51 18.04 0.31
CA THR A 198 -8.23 17.31 0.28
C THR A 198 -7.16 18.14 -0.44
N THR A 199 -6.02 18.36 0.22
CA THR A 199 -4.87 19.09 -0.32
C THR A 199 -3.62 18.22 -0.37
N ARG A 200 -2.72 18.52 -1.31
CA ARG A 200 -1.36 17.96 -1.39
C ARG A 200 -0.33 19.07 -1.26
N GLN A 201 0.82 18.74 -0.68
CA GLN A 201 2.00 19.61 -0.75
C GLN A 201 2.61 19.52 -2.14
N VAL A 202 3.03 20.66 -2.67
CA VAL A 202 3.72 20.75 -3.96
C VAL A 202 4.80 21.81 -3.82
N THR A 203 6.00 21.49 -4.30
CA THR A 203 7.07 22.48 -4.45
C THR A 203 6.75 23.28 -5.71
N VAL A 204 6.57 24.59 -5.55
CA VAL A 204 6.38 25.51 -6.69
C VAL A 204 7.59 26.42 -6.80
N THR A 205 8.06 26.57 -8.03
CA THR A 205 9.09 27.55 -8.39
C THR A 205 8.40 28.90 -8.55
N ARG A 206 8.91 29.93 -7.86
CA ARG A 206 8.49 31.32 -8.00
C ARG A 206 9.66 32.19 -8.43
N THR A 207 9.44 32.95 -9.48
CA THR A 207 10.27 34.08 -9.90
C THR A 207 9.76 35.36 -9.24
N LYS A 208 10.66 36.30 -8.94
CA LYS A 208 10.31 37.63 -8.43
C LYS A 208 9.41 38.30 -9.49
N GLY A 209 8.20 38.73 -9.11
CA GLY A 209 7.21 39.32 -10.04
C GLY A 209 6.11 38.37 -10.55
N GLY A 210 6.09 37.08 -10.15
CA GLY A 210 4.90 36.21 -10.29
C GLY A 210 4.61 35.64 -11.69
N ALA A 211 5.36 36.03 -12.72
CA ALA A 211 5.19 35.49 -14.07
C ALA A 211 5.92 34.13 -14.24
N ILE A 212 5.16 33.09 -14.62
CA ILE A 212 5.73 31.85 -15.15
C ILE A 212 6.14 32.16 -16.59
N ARG A 213 7.42 32.42 -16.83
CA ARG A 213 7.99 32.58 -18.19
C ARG A 213 8.84 31.34 -18.49
N SER A 214 8.75 30.80 -19.71
CA SER A 214 9.39 29.54 -20.12
C SER A 214 10.87 29.48 -19.73
N GLU A 215 11.35 28.29 -19.34
CA GLU A 215 12.78 28.03 -19.12
C GLU A 215 13.59 28.18 -20.42
N LEU A 216 12.93 28.03 -21.56
CA LEU A 216 13.42 28.40 -22.87
C LEU A 216 13.11 29.89 -23.08
N ALA A 217 13.97 30.76 -22.57
CA ALA A 217 14.13 32.07 -23.18
C ALA A 217 15.14 31.87 -24.31
N GLU A 218 14.77 32.16 -25.55
CA GLU A 218 15.78 32.43 -26.58
C GLU A 218 16.65 33.58 -26.04
N VAL A 219 17.84 33.22 -25.56
CA VAL A 219 18.80 34.21 -25.05
C VAL A 219 19.56 34.74 -26.26
N GLN A 220 19.18 35.93 -26.74
CA GLN A 220 20.02 36.67 -27.67
C GLN A 220 20.95 37.62 -26.88
N GLY A 221 22.26 37.38 -27.00
CA GLY A 221 23.31 38.29 -26.51
C GLY A 221 23.66 38.22 -25.01
N LEU A 222 24.78 38.86 -24.66
CA LEU A 222 25.40 38.86 -23.33
C LEU A 222 24.47 39.45 -22.24
N ALA A 223 23.71 40.50 -22.59
CA ALA A 223 22.74 41.14 -21.71
C ALA A 223 21.57 40.21 -21.36
N GLY A 224 21.11 39.38 -22.31
CA GLY A 224 20.09 38.35 -22.07
C GLY A 224 20.59 37.28 -21.10
N ALA A 225 21.83 36.83 -21.26
CA ALA A 225 22.46 35.84 -20.38
C ALA A 225 22.64 36.36 -18.95
N GLN A 226 23.11 37.61 -18.77
CA GLN A 226 23.22 38.24 -17.46
C GLN A 226 21.86 38.45 -16.78
N THR A 227 20.83 38.82 -17.56
CA THR A 227 19.46 38.97 -17.07
C THR A 227 18.87 37.63 -16.61
N VAL A 228 19.25 36.51 -17.24
CA VAL A 228 18.88 35.16 -16.80
C VAL A 228 19.69 34.71 -15.58
N ALA A 229 20.99 35.00 -15.51
CA ALA A 229 21.86 34.67 -14.39
C ALA A 229 21.46 35.37 -13.08
N CYS A 230 20.92 36.59 -13.15
CA CYS A 230 20.35 37.31 -12.01
C CYS A 230 19.01 36.73 -11.51
N ARG A 231 18.39 35.78 -12.23
CA ARG A 231 17.15 35.12 -11.81
C ARG A 231 17.49 33.99 -10.86
N LYS A 232 17.35 34.24 -9.55
CA LYS A 232 17.32 33.16 -8.56
C LYS A 232 15.87 32.70 -8.38
N PRO A 233 15.42 31.61 -9.04
CA PRO A 233 14.11 31.05 -8.75
C PRO A 233 14.06 30.62 -7.28
N THR A 234 13.04 31.08 -6.57
CA THR A 234 12.79 30.64 -5.19
C THR A 234 11.85 29.45 -5.22
N ARG A 235 12.22 28.37 -4.55
CA ARG A 235 11.34 27.20 -4.39
C ARG A 235 10.57 27.36 -3.08
N ARG A 236 9.24 27.25 -3.14
CA ARG A 236 8.38 27.28 -1.95
C ARG A 236 7.47 26.07 -1.92
N THR A 237 7.39 25.42 -0.77
CA THR A 237 6.40 24.38 -0.52
C THR A 237 5.05 25.03 -0.23
N VAL A 238 4.03 24.69 -1.03
CA VAL A 238 2.66 25.20 -0.87
C VAL A 238 1.66 24.05 -0.83
N ARG A 239 0.50 24.25 -0.18
CA ARG A 239 -0.61 23.30 -0.26
C ARG A 239 -1.52 23.68 -1.43
N ARG A 240 -1.78 22.73 -2.32
CA ARG A 240 -2.73 22.87 -3.43
C ARG A 240 -3.84 21.82 -3.28
N ARG A 241 -5.06 22.15 -3.72
CA ARG A 241 -6.15 21.16 -3.76
C ARG A 241 -5.79 20.02 -4.71
N VAL A 242 -6.13 18.79 -4.33
CA VAL A 242 -5.92 17.62 -5.20
C VAL A 242 -6.91 17.67 -6.36
N ARG A 243 -6.41 17.50 -7.58
CA ARG A 243 -7.25 17.36 -8.78
C ARG A 243 -7.44 15.88 -9.06
N ARG A 244 -8.67 15.38 -8.90
CA ARG A 244 -9.05 13.97 -9.09
C ARG A 244 -9.74 13.69 -10.43
N LEU A 245 -10.35 14.72 -11.03
CA LEU A 245 -11.00 14.68 -12.33
C LEU A 245 -10.46 15.81 -13.22
N ALA A 246 -9.31 15.58 -13.84
CA ALA A 246 -8.78 16.49 -14.86
C ALA A 246 -9.63 16.33 -16.13
N SER A 247 -9.97 17.43 -16.81
CA SER A 247 -10.76 17.41 -18.07
C SER A 247 -12.07 16.59 -18.05
N GLY A 248 -12.70 16.41 -16.87
CA GLY A 248 -13.94 15.63 -16.78
C GLY A 248 -13.77 14.14 -16.56
N ARG A 249 -12.54 13.62 -16.62
CA ARG A 249 -12.26 12.18 -16.48
C ARG A 249 -11.39 11.93 -15.26
N GLY A 250 -11.61 10.81 -14.59
CA GLY A 250 -10.82 10.42 -13.42
C GLY A 250 -11.56 9.53 -12.45
N PHE A 251 -11.12 9.52 -11.20
CA PHE A 251 -11.66 8.63 -10.16
C PHE A 251 -11.74 9.34 -8.82
N VAL A 252 -12.61 8.84 -7.94
CA VAL A 252 -12.63 9.18 -6.52
C VAL A 252 -12.53 7.90 -5.70
N SER A 253 -11.90 8.00 -4.53
CA SER A 253 -11.88 6.92 -3.55
C SER A 253 -12.84 7.28 -2.42
N VAL A 254 -13.79 6.38 -2.18
CA VAL A 254 -14.87 6.53 -1.20
C VAL A 254 -14.87 5.32 -0.27
N ASN A 255 -15.41 5.49 0.94
CA ASN A 255 -15.47 4.39 1.92
C ASN A 255 -16.54 3.36 1.56
N ASN A 256 -17.63 3.80 0.92
CA ASN A 256 -18.68 2.93 0.41
C ASN A 256 -18.99 3.29 -1.05
N GLY A 257 -18.47 2.48 -1.97
CA GLY A 257 -18.65 2.66 -3.41
C GLY A 257 -20.10 2.49 -3.86
N GLN A 258 -20.81 1.53 -3.28
CA GLN A 258 -22.20 1.22 -3.62
C GLN A 258 -23.12 2.39 -3.26
N THR A 259 -23.06 2.89 -2.03
CA THR A 259 -23.87 4.04 -1.61
C THR A 259 -23.57 5.27 -2.47
N PHE A 260 -22.29 5.53 -2.77
CA PHE A 260 -21.91 6.66 -3.63
C PHE A 260 -22.48 6.52 -5.05
N ALA A 261 -22.41 5.32 -5.63
CA ALA A 261 -22.98 5.04 -6.95
C ALA A 261 -24.51 5.16 -6.96
N MET A 262 -25.20 4.67 -5.93
CA MET A 262 -26.65 4.83 -5.77
C MET A 262 -27.06 6.30 -5.67
N SER A 263 -26.32 7.11 -4.89
CA SER A 263 -26.57 8.56 -4.81
C SER A 263 -26.36 9.26 -6.16
N LEU A 264 -25.33 8.85 -6.91
CA LEU A 264 -25.05 9.40 -8.23
C LEU A 264 -26.16 9.06 -9.24
N SER A 265 -26.63 7.81 -9.24
CA SER A 265 -27.76 7.37 -10.08
C SER A 265 -29.03 8.15 -9.77
N ARG A 266 -29.40 8.30 -8.49
CA ARG A 266 -30.56 9.12 -8.09
C ARG A 266 -30.44 10.58 -8.56
N ALA A 267 -29.25 11.16 -8.45
CA ALA A 267 -29.01 12.53 -8.89
C ALA A 267 -29.12 12.69 -10.42
N LEU A 268 -28.83 11.64 -11.21
CA LEU A 268 -29.05 11.64 -12.65
C LEU A 268 -30.55 11.52 -12.98
N SER A 269 -31.28 10.62 -12.33
CA SER A 269 -32.72 10.44 -12.59
C SER A 269 -33.54 11.70 -12.31
N ILE A 270 -33.22 12.44 -11.23
CA ILE A 270 -33.86 13.73 -10.94
C ILE A 270 -33.60 14.75 -12.06
N TRP A 271 -32.39 14.73 -12.62
CA TRP A 271 -32.04 15.63 -13.71
C TRP A 271 -32.77 15.26 -15.01
N GLU A 272 -32.84 13.98 -15.35
CA GLU A 272 -33.57 13.51 -16.54
C GLU A 272 -35.04 13.91 -16.46
N GLN A 273 -35.68 13.72 -15.31
CA GLN A 273 -37.06 14.16 -15.07
C GLN A 273 -37.23 15.68 -15.24
N SER A 274 -36.25 16.48 -14.83
CA SER A 274 -36.29 17.95 -14.98
C SER A 274 -36.05 18.46 -16.40
N VAL A 275 -35.54 17.62 -17.30
CA VAL A 275 -35.31 17.99 -18.72
C VAL A 275 -36.46 17.51 -19.61
N SER A 276 -37.23 16.53 -19.15
CA SER A 276 -38.43 16.02 -19.84
C SER A 276 -39.72 16.79 -19.51
N GLN A 277 -39.68 17.75 -18.59
CA GLN A 277 -40.76 18.70 -18.29
C GLN A 277 -40.42 20.07 -18.88
#